data_AF-A0A8K0SI93-F1
#
_entry.id   AF-A0A8K0SI93-F1
#
_cell.length_a   1.000
_cell.length_b   1.000
_cell.length_c   1.000
_cell.angle_alpha   90.00
_cell.angle_beta   90.00
_cell.angle_gamma   90.00
#
_symmetry.space_group_name_H-M   'P 1'
#
loop_
_entity.id
_entity.type
_entity.pdbx_description
1 polymer ?
#
loop_
_entity_poly.entity_id
_entity_poly.type
_entity_poly.pdbx_seq_one_letter_code
_entity_poly.pdbx_strand_id
1 'polypeptide(L)'
;MIRLQSKVESLEHLISSSLRNTSDIPADHSPNLTSYEAGSGLEIFRREMMQFFPFVAIPTGMTREMLVVQKPMLCMAIDVVTQQADLSTTFREKMSQRVVINGEKDLDLLQSILVYLAWNHVHVDPGTHFITMVYIATALTSQLGLDQITRSRLGALRELERPNDPKVHTNEEIRALLGLSWLTSTFSNTIQDISGLNLTMVADFGCQRLREFPSDAYLIQLTQIQQLASSTRSIYRGILELPMPQVEATAAISSLNASVKDLGIRLDRSLPHPQLLTMSYCSLEVYLYKVSLDGICPDYIPSLFTAAITIVNEFSNVRDSVIPFLPYPFWIQLGHAILILSRVLAMGHDPMFSLHRFEFQGALEQLMHKLERVIRHGKEEARRLADICSMVELEQWYTGN
;
A
#
# COMPACT_ATOMS: atom_id res chain seq x y z
N MET A 1 -0.80 19.83 -24.98
CA MET A 1 0.26 19.23 -24.14
C MET A 1 0.57 20.11 -22.92
N ILE A 2 0.94 21.39 -23.12
CA ILE A 2 1.27 22.34 -22.02
C ILE A 2 0.16 22.47 -20.95
N ARG A 3 -1.11 22.61 -21.35
CA ARG A 3 -2.24 22.66 -20.38
C ARG A 3 -2.47 21.36 -19.60
N LEU A 4 -2.14 20.21 -20.19
CA LEU A 4 -2.27 18.91 -19.54
C LEU A 4 -1.14 18.71 -18.53
N GLN A 5 0.08 19.09 -18.92
CA GLN A 5 1.27 19.03 -18.08
C GLN A 5 1.14 19.92 -16.84
N SER A 6 0.69 21.16 -17.01
CA SER A 6 0.41 22.07 -15.87
C SER A 6 -0.66 21.52 -14.91
N LYS A 7 -1.65 20.77 -15.41
CA LYS A 7 -2.65 20.10 -14.57
C LYS A 7 -2.05 18.91 -13.81
N VAL A 8 -1.17 18.13 -14.44
CA VAL A 8 -0.46 17.03 -13.79
C VAL A 8 0.44 17.56 -12.67
N GLU A 9 1.20 18.63 -12.91
CA GLU A 9 2.05 19.29 -11.89
C GLU A 9 1.20 19.82 -10.72
N SER A 10 0.07 20.45 -11.01
CA SER A 10 -0.88 20.92 -9.99
C SER A 10 -1.46 19.76 -9.17
N LEU A 11 -1.76 18.64 -9.83
CA LEU A 11 -2.27 17.44 -9.19
C LEU A 11 -1.21 16.76 -8.32
N GLU A 12 0.06 16.72 -8.75
CA GLU A 12 1.17 16.23 -7.93
C GLU A 12 1.31 17.03 -6.65
N HIS A 13 1.18 18.36 -6.72
CA HIS A 13 1.15 19.21 -5.53
C HIS A 13 -0.08 18.89 -4.64
N LEU A 14 -1.26 18.71 -5.22
CA LEU A 14 -2.46 18.34 -4.47
C LEU A 14 -2.33 16.97 -3.79
N ILE A 15 -1.82 15.96 -4.50
CA ILE A 15 -1.53 14.64 -3.94
C ILE A 15 -0.54 14.78 -2.78
N SER A 16 0.58 15.48 -2.98
CA SER A 16 1.56 15.73 -1.91
C SER A 16 0.92 16.43 -0.71
N SER A 17 0.08 17.44 -0.93
CA SER A 17 -0.62 18.13 0.14
C SER A 17 -1.70 17.29 0.82
N SER A 18 -2.36 16.38 0.10
CA SER A 18 -3.30 15.43 0.66
C SER A 18 -2.58 14.42 1.55
N LEU A 19 -1.43 13.90 1.09
CA LEU A 19 -0.55 13.00 1.85
C LEU A 19 0.08 13.66 3.08
N ARG A 20 0.26 14.99 3.08
CA ARG A 20 0.67 15.76 4.27
C ARG A 20 -0.52 16.08 5.18
N ASN A 21 -1.69 16.41 4.63
CA ASN A 21 -2.86 16.66 5.46
C ASN A 21 -3.30 15.43 6.26
N THR A 22 -2.95 14.21 5.84
CA THR A 22 -3.15 13.01 6.66
C THR A 22 -2.29 12.99 7.92
N SER A 23 -1.15 13.71 7.95
CA SER A 23 -0.34 13.89 9.17
C SER A 23 -0.89 14.96 10.11
N ASP A 24 -1.71 15.88 9.60
CA ASP A 24 -2.16 17.09 10.33
C ASP A 24 -3.64 17.02 10.75
N ILE A 25 -4.27 15.82 10.73
CA ILE A 25 -5.62 15.64 11.26
C ILE A 25 -5.55 15.78 12.78
N PRO A 26 -6.14 16.80 13.40
CA PRO A 26 -6.13 16.88 14.85
C PRO A 26 -7.07 15.82 15.39
N ALA A 27 -6.55 15.07 16.35
CA ALA A 27 -7.31 14.10 17.11
C ALA A 27 -8.07 14.85 18.22
N ASP A 28 -9.28 15.36 17.97
CA ASP A 28 -10.28 15.44 19.05
C ASP A 28 -11.74 15.54 18.55
N HIS A 29 -12.66 15.23 19.46
CA HIS A 29 -13.90 14.49 19.28
C HIS A 29 -15.19 15.28 18.99
N SER A 30 -16.20 14.52 18.54
CA SER A 30 -17.62 14.82 18.77
C SER A 30 -17.88 15.05 20.27
N PRO A 31 -18.70 16.03 20.68
CA PRO A 31 -18.66 16.58 22.03
C PRO A 31 -19.33 15.63 23.03
N ASN A 32 -18.50 14.95 23.84
CA ASN A 32 -18.69 14.56 25.23
C ASN A 32 -17.75 13.38 25.53
N LEU A 33 -16.67 13.61 26.27
CA LEU A 33 -16.26 12.83 27.47
C LEU A 33 -14.77 13.04 27.82
N THR A 34 -14.56 13.33 29.09
CA THR A 34 -13.32 13.31 29.86
C THR A 34 -12.64 11.92 29.88
N SER A 35 -11.30 11.90 29.81
CA SER A 35 -10.34 10.82 30.20
C SER A 35 -9.91 9.70 29.22
N TYR A 36 -9.91 9.88 27.88
CA TYR A 36 -9.65 8.78 26.92
C TYR A 36 -8.48 8.98 25.93
N GLU A 37 -7.47 9.80 26.23
CA GLU A 37 -6.44 10.18 25.25
C GLU A 37 -5.45 9.06 24.87
N ALA A 38 -5.34 7.98 25.65
CA ALA A 38 -4.47 6.86 25.28
C ALA A 38 -5.14 5.88 24.28
N GLY A 39 -6.46 5.68 24.31
CA GLY A 39 -7.13 4.62 23.54
C GLY A 39 -7.47 4.95 22.08
N SER A 40 -7.29 6.19 21.65
CA SER A 40 -7.81 6.69 20.38
C SER A 40 -7.06 6.16 19.14
N GLY A 41 -5.73 6.01 19.20
CA GLY A 41 -4.91 5.62 18.05
C GLY A 41 -5.13 4.18 17.62
N LEU A 42 -5.14 3.27 18.59
CA LEU A 42 -5.45 1.86 18.34
C LEU A 42 -6.84 1.67 17.73
N GLU A 43 -7.83 2.44 18.20
CA GLU A 43 -9.20 2.32 17.71
C GLU A 43 -9.38 2.93 16.32
N ILE A 44 -8.73 4.07 16.04
CA ILE A 44 -8.65 4.64 14.68
C ILE A 44 -7.99 3.62 13.74
N PHE A 45 -6.85 3.05 14.12
CA PHE A 45 -6.16 2.06 13.30
C PHE A 45 -7.05 0.86 13.01
N ARG A 46 -7.68 0.28 14.04
CA ARG A 46 -8.55 -0.89 13.91
C ARG A 46 -9.77 -0.62 13.03
N ARG A 47 -10.43 0.53 13.21
CA ARG A 47 -11.71 0.84 12.54
C ARG A 47 -11.52 1.42 11.14
N GLU A 48 -10.59 2.37 11.00
CA GLU A 48 -10.46 3.16 9.78
C GLU A 48 -9.34 2.65 8.87
N MET A 49 -8.23 2.12 9.40
CA MET A 49 -7.01 1.86 8.61
C MET A 49 -6.78 0.38 8.26
N MET A 50 -6.93 -0.51 9.25
CA MET A 50 -6.60 -1.95 9.16
C MET A 50 -7.32 -2.66 8.01
N GLN A 51 -8.55 -2.24 7.68
CA GLN A 51 -9.34 -2.79 6.58
C GLN A 51 -8.68 -2.63 5.20
N PHE A 52 -7.84 -1.61 5.02
CA PHE A 52 -7.16 -1.32 3.76
C PHE A 52 -5.80 -2.00 3.65
N PHE A 53 -5.21 -2.40 4.77
CA PHE A 53 -3.97 -3.16 4.87
C PHE A 53 -4.15 -4.35 5.83
N PRO A 54 -4.88 -5.40 5.42
CA PRO A 54 -5.31 -6.49 6.32
C PRO A 54 -4.19 -7.49 6.68
N PHE A 55 -2.92 -7.11 6.50
CA PHE A 55 -1.76 -7.98 6.72
C PHE A 55 -1.19 -7.88 8.14
N VAL A 56 -1.65 -6.90 8.92
CA VAL A 56 -1.38 -6.78 10.35
C VAL A 56 -2.73 -6.60 11.04
N ALA A 57 -3.34 -7.72 11.44
CA ALA A 57 -4.64 -7.74 12.08
C ALA A 57 -4.50 -7.65 13.61
N ILE A 58 -5.29 -6.79 14.24
CA ILE A 58 -5.33 -6.67 15.70
C ILE A 58 -6.69 -7.13 16.21
N PRO A 59 -6.75 -8.21 17.03
CA PRO A 59 -8.00 -8.67 17.62
C PRO A 59 -8.73 -7.58 18.40
N THR A 60 -10.06 -7.66 18.42
CA THR A 60 -10.90 -6.73 19.21
C THR A 60 -10.64 -6.83 20.71
N GLY A 61 -10.28 -8.02 21.20
CA GLY A 61 -9.90 -8.23 22.61
C GLY A 61 -8.54 -7.66 23.00
N MET A 62 -7.73 -7.18 22.05
CA MET A 62 -6.42 -6.61 22.33
C MET A 62 -6.57 -5.15 22.78
N THR A 63 -6.35 -4.86 24.07
CA THR A 63 -6.35 -3.48 24.58
C THR A 63 -5.02 -2.78 24.30
N ARG A 64 -4.99 -1.45 24.44
CA ARG A 64 -3.74 -0.71 24.24
C ARG A 64 -2.70 -1.04 25.30
N GLU A 65 -3.10 -1.21 26.55
CA GLU A 65 -2.20 -1.56 27.66
C GLU A 65 -1.54 -2.92 27.39
N MET A 66 -2.33 -3.89 26.91
CA MET A 66 -1.80 -5.16 26.46
C MET A 66 -0.84 -5.00 25.28
N LEU A 67 -1.12 -4.08 24.36
CA LEU A 67 -0.32 -3.90 23.14
C LEU A 67 1.03 -3.28 23.45
N VAL A 68 1.07 -2.29 24.35
CA VAL A 68 2.31 -1.68 24.84
C VAL A 68 3.21 -2.73 25.50
N VAL A 69 2.63 -3.68 26.25
CA VAL A 69 3.40 -4.72 26.93
C VAL A 69 3.85 -5.82 25.98
N GLN A 70 2.98 -6.29 25.08
CA GLN A 70 3.24 -7.47 24.25
C GLN A 70 3.94 -7.13 22.92
N LYS A 71 3.61 -5.98 22.32
CA LYS A 71 4.08 -5.55 21.00
C LYS A 71 4.38 -4.04 21.00
N PRO A 72 5.39 -3.60 21.78
CA PRO A 72 5.67 -2.18 21.99
C PRO A 72 6.04 -1.43 20.69
N MET A 73 6.72 -2.08 19.75
CA MET A 73 7.08 -1.41 18.49
C MET A 73 5.88 -1.27 17.57
N LEU A 74 4.97 -2.25 17.55
CA LEU A 74 3.72 -2.17 16.81
C LEU A 74 2.82 -1.07 17.38
N CYS A 75 2.73 -0.96 18.71
CA CYS A 75 2.02 0.14 19.35
C CYS A 75 2.57 1.49 18.90
N MET A 76 3.91 1.65 18.92
CA MET A 76 4.55 2.88 18.46
C MET A 76 4.29 3.15 16.98
N ALA A 77 4.35 2.13 16.12
CA ALA A 77 4.05 2.30 14.69
C ALA A 77 2.60 2.76 14.47
N ILE A 78 1.65 2.26 15.25
CA ILE A 78 0.26 2.69 15.20
C ILE A 78 0.13 4.15 15.64
N ASP A 79 0.75 4.52 16.75
CA ASP A 79 0.75 5.91 17.25
C ASP A 79 1.36 6.86 16.21
N VAL A 80 2.44 6.44 15.54
CA VAL A 80 3.11 7.17 14.45
C VAL A 80 2.18 7.40 13.25
N VAL A 81 1.43 6.40 12.79
CA VAL A 81 0.58 6.50 11.59
C VAL A 81 -0.81 7.10 11.85
N THR A 82 -1.24 7.17 13.11
CA THR A 82 -2.59 7.65 13.47
C THR A 82 -2.62 9.04 14.09
N GLN A 83 -1.56 9.45 14.79
CA GLN A 83 -1.62 10.65 15.65
C GLN A 83 -0.37 11.52 15.58
N GLN A 84 0.82 10.97 15.35
CA GLN A 84 2.07 11.69 15.61
C GLN A 84 3.15 11.39 14.56
N ALA A 85 3.10 12.06 13.41
CA ALA A 85 4.15 11.97 12.40
C ALA A 85 5.56 12.35 12.95
N ASP A 86 5.59 13.19 13.99
CA ASP A 86 6.79 13.60 14.71
C ASP A 86 7.48 12.44 15.44
N LEU A 87 6.76 11.37 15.79
CA LEU A 87 7.35 10.18 16.37
C LEU A 87 8.10 9.31 15.34
N SER A 88 8.01 9.61 14.05
CA SER A 88 8.66 8.80 13.01
C SER A 88 10.17 8.70 13.20
N THR A 89 10.83 9.79 13.64
CA THR A 89 12.27 9.79 13.92
C THR A 89 12.59 8.87 15.10
N THR A 90 11.86 8.99 16.20
CA THR A 90 12.01 8.11 17.36
C THR A 90 11.74 6.65 17.02
N PHE A 91 10.74 6.37 16.18
CA PHE A 91 10.47 5.02 15.68
C PHE A 91 11.67 4.46 14.92
N ARG A 92 12.25 5.23 13.98
CA ARG A 92 13.43 4.82 13.21
C ARG A 92 14.65 4.58 14.10
N GLU A 93 14.90 5.45 15.07
CA GLU A 93 15.99 5.31 16.03
C GLU A 93 15.83 4.03 16.86
N LYS A 94 14.66 3.80 17.45
CA LYS A 94 14.38 2.59 18.23
C LYS A 94 14.44 1.33 17.37
N MET A 95 13.90 1.38 16.15
CA MET A 95 13.97 0.26 15.20
C MET A 95 15.42 -0.10 14.87
N SER A 96 16.25 0.90 14.57
CA SER A 96 17.67 0.71 14.30
C SER A 96 18.40 0.15 15.52
N GLN A 97 18.13 0.68 16.72
CA GLN A 97 18.73 0.18 17.96
C GLN A 97 18.37 -1.29 18.20
N ARG A 98 17.09 -1.66 18.13
CA ARG A 98 16.65 -3.04 18.41
C ARG A 98 17.14 -4.02 17.34
N VAL A 99 16.99 -3.70 16.06
CA VAL A 99 17.34 -4.64 14.98
C VAL A 99 18.83 -4.67 14.67
N VAL A 100 19.46 -3.51 14.51
CA VAL A 100 20.85 -3.40 14.00
C VAL A 100 21.86 -3.50 15.14
N ILE A 101 21.62 -2.81 16.25
CA ILE A 101 22.58 -2.77 17.37
C ILE A 101 22.41 -3.96 18.30
N ASN A 102 21.17 -4.24 18.73
CA ASN A 102 20.89 -5.32 19.68
C ASN A 102 20.69 -6.69 18.98
N GLY A 103 20.48 -6.72 17.67
CA GLY A 103 20.26 -7.95 16.90
C GLY A 103 18.94 -8.65 17.22
N GLU A 104 17.92 -7.91 17.68
CA GLU A 104 16.61 -8.44 18.05
C GLU A 104 15.77 -8.83 16.82
N LYS A 105 15.01 -9.92 16.97
CA LYS A 105 14.31 -10.59 15.87
C LYS A 105 13.01 -11.18 16.39
N ASP A 106 11.92 -10.45 16.22
CA ASP A 106 10.60 -10.90 16.63
C ASP A 106 9.53 -10.42 15.63
N LEU A 107 8.31 -10.90 15.81
CA LEU A 107 7.18 -10.56 14.96
C LEU A 107 6.70 -9.10 15.20
N ASP A 108 6.93 -8.54 16.40
CA ASP A 108 6.59 -7.14 16.74
C ASP A 108 7.38 -6.16 15.85
N LEU A 109 8.69 -6.40 15.69
CA LEU A 109 9.55 -5.63 14.79
C LEU A 109 9.10 -5.75 13.32
N LEU A 110 8.75 -6.94 12.86
CA LEU A 110 8.27 -7.12 11.48
C LEU A 110 6.93 -6.41 11.25
N GLN A 111 5.94 -6.64 12.12
CA GLN A 111 4.60 -6.04 11.99
C GLN A 111 4.65 -4.51 12.08
N SER A 112 5.49 -3.97 12.96
CA SER A 112 5.65 -2.51 13.09
C SER A 112 6.29 -1.88 11.86
N ILE A 113 7.29 -2.51 11.22
CA ILE A 113 7.82 -2.04 9.93
C ILE A 113 6.72 -2.07 8.86
N LEU A 114 5.90 -3.12 8.80
CA LEU A 114 4.82 -3.22 7.81
C LEU A 114 3.78 -2.09 7.96
N VAL A 115 3.35 -1.79 9.18
CA VAL A 115 2.44 -0.67 9.45
C VAL A 115 3.09 0.66 9.07
N TYR A 116 4.34 0.89 9.48
CA TYR A 116 5.07 2.09 9.12
C TYR A 116 5.22 2.26 7.60
N LEU A 117 5.54 1.18 6.87
CA LEU A 117 5.70 1.20 5.42
C LEU A 117 4.38 1.44 4.69
N ALA A 118 3.29 0.82 5.14
CA ALA A 118 1.97 0.94 4.53
C ALA A 118 1.46 2.38 4.54
N TRP A 119 1.82 3.19 5.55
CA TRP A 119 1.48 4.62 5.63
C TRP A 119 2.72 5.54 5.59
N ASN A 120 3.81 5.11 4.93
CA ASN A 120 5.08 5.83 4.91
C ASN A 120 5.02 7.26 4.36
N HIS A 121 3.97 7.61 3.59
CA HIS A 121 3.76 8.97 3.05
C HIS A 121 3.39 10.01 4.09
N VAL A 122 2.94 9.57 5.28
CA VAL A 122 2.65 10.44 6.43
C VAL A 122 3.95 11.08 6.95
N HIS A 123 5.12 10.59 6.52
CA HIS A 123 6.42 11.09 6.96
C HIS A 123 7.16 11.72 5.78
N VAL A 124 7.52 13.00 5.97
CA VAL A 124 8.08 13.90 4.97
C VAL A 124 9.51 13.49 4.58
N ASP A 125 9.66 12.42 3.80
CA ASP A 125 10.70 12.25 2.77
C ASP A 125 10.46 10.93 1.98
N PRO A 126 9.72 10.97 0.85
CA PRO A 126 9.45 9.79 0.03
C PRO A 126 10.73 9.36 -0.72
N GLY A 127 11.58 8.56 -0.07
CA GLY A 127 12.66 7.86 -0.77
C GLY A 127 13.77 7.34 0.12
N THR A 128 14.21 8.11 1.11
CA THR A 128 15.50 7.85 1.77
C THR A 128 15.50 6.60 2.67
N HIS A 129 14.36 6.25 3.27
CA HIS A 129 14.29 5.14 4.26
C HIS A 129 13.36 3.99 3.88
N PHE A 130 12.51 4.16 2.87
CA PHE A 130 11.52 3.13 2.49
C PHE A 130 12.21 1.83 2.09
N ILE A 131 13.14 1.91 1.14
CA ILE A 131 13.86 0.74 0.61
C ILE A 131 14.65 0.05 1.72
N THR A 132 15.33 0.82 2.58
CA THR A 132 16.08 0.31 3.73
C THR A 132 15.18 -0.48 4.67
N MET A 133 14.01 0.07 5.04
CA MET A 133 13.02 -0.60 5.88
C MET A 133 12.47 -1.87 5.24
N VAL A 134 12.22 -1.88 3.92
CA VAL A 134 11.83 -3.10 3.18
C VAL A 134 12.91 -4.18 3.26
N TYR A 135 14.19 -3.82 3.11
CA TYR A 135 15.28 -4.78 3.23
C TYR A 135 15.46 -5.29 4.67
N ILE A 136 15.27 -4.44 5.68
CA ILE A 136 15.26 -4.86 7.09
C ILE A 136 14.12 -5.85 7.33
N ALA A 137 12.90 -5.55 6.89
CA ALA A 137 11.76 -6.47 7.00
C ALA A 137 12.03 -7.81 6.28
N THR A 138 12.63 -7.75 5.08
CA THR A 138 13.03 -8.95 4.33
C THR A 138 14.04 -9.78 5.11
N ALA A 139 15.06 -9.14 5.71
CA ALA A 139 16.02 -9.82 6.57
C ALA A 139 15.33 -10.46 7.80
N LEU A 140 14.41 -9.76 8.46
CA LEU A 140 13.64 -10.28 9.59
C LEU A 140 12.82 -11.52 9.20
N THR A 141 12.16 -11.53 8.03
CA THR A 141 11.41 -12.73 7.57
C THR A 141 12.30 -13.96 7.41
N SER A 142 13.52 -13.79 6.87
CA SER A 142 14.50 -14.87 6.71
C SER A 142 15.03 -15.38 8.05
N GLN A 143 15.23 -14.47 9.00
CA GLN A 143 15.74 -14.78 10.33
C GLN A 143 14.68 -15.42 11.24
N LEU A 144 13.41 -15.04 11.09
CA LEU A 144 12.26 -15.70 11.71
C LEU A 144 11.94 -17.06 11.05
N GLY A 145 12.62 -17.41 9.95
CA GLY A 145 12.44 -18.65 9.20
C GLY A 145 11.14 -18.68 8.39
N LEU A 146 10.51 -17.54 8.13
CA LEU A 146 9.27 -17.46 7.35
C LEU A 146 9.52 -17.72 5.86
N ASP A 147 10.75 -17.47 5.40
CA ASP A 147 11.20 -17.77 4.03
C ASP A 147 11.31 -19.28 3.74
N GLN A 148 11.34 -20.13 4.77
CA GLN A 148 11.39 -21.59 4.64
C GLN A 148 10.14 -22.18 3.99
N ILE A 149 9.02 -21.44 3.98
CA ILE A 149 7.81 -21.78 3.21
C ILE A 149 8.11 -21.78 1.70
N THR A 150 9.10 -21.00 1.25
CA THR A 150 9.37 -20.72 -0.17
C THR A 150 10.70 -21.21 -0.71
N ARG A 151 11.65 -21.60 0.15
CA ARG A 151 13.00 -21.96 -0.29
C ARG A 151 13.19 -23.48 -0.33
N SER A 152 13.61 -23.98 -1.49
CA SER A 152 14.29 -25.28 -1.57
C SER A 152 15.53 -25.25 -0.68
N ARG A 153 15.82 -26.37 -0.02
CA ARG A 153 16.80 -26.57 1.05
C ARG A 153 18.26 -26.40 0.58
N LEU A 154 18.66 -25.20 0.20
CA LEU A 154 20.01 -24.94 -0.29
C LEU A 154 20.87 -24.33 0.82
N GLY A 155 21.60 -25.19 1.55
CA GLY A 155 22.62 -24.80 2.50
C GLY A 155 23.03 -25.92 3.47
N ALA A 156 24.12 -26.64 3.16
CA ALA A 156 24.60 -27.80 3.94
C ALA A 156 24.97 -27.46 5.40
N LEU A 157 25.43 -26.24 5.68
CA LEU A 157 25.74 -25.79 7.04
C LEU A 157 24.48 -25.52 7.87
N ARG A 158 23.37 -25.16 7.24
CA ARG A 158 22.09 -24.87 7.91
C ARG A 158 21.30 -26.13 8.25
N GLU A 159 21.72 -27.30 7.74
CA GLU A 159 21.16 -28.60 8.11
C GLU A 159 21.67 -29.09 9.47
N LEU A 160 22.84 -28.63 9.92
CA LEU A 160 23.46 -29.04 11.19
C LEU A 160 22.78 -28.44 12.44
N GLU A 161 22.05 -27.33 12.28
CA GLU A 161 21.44 -26.58 13.39
C GLU A 161 19.94 -26.86 13.56
N ARG A 162 19.38 -27.85 12.87
CA ARG A 162 17.92 -28.06 12.85
C ARG A 162 17.39 -28.86 14.06
N PRO A 163 16.32 -28.36 14.73
CA PRO A 163 15.37 -29.21 15.44
C PRO A 163 14.65 -30.14 14.45
N ASN A 164 14.35 -31.37 14.86
CA ASN A 164 13.76 -32.40 13.99
C ASN A 164 12.34 -32.09 13.47
N ASP A 165 11.64 -31.11 14.04
CA ASP A 165 10.25 -30.81 13.71
C ASP A 165 10.10 -29.57 12.81
N PRO A 166 9.23 -29.61 11.78
CA PRO A 166 8.92 -28.44 10.96
C PRO A 166 8.30 -27.34 11.83
N LYS A 167 8.86 -26.11 11.78
CA LYS A 167 8.30 -24.95 12.48
C LYS A 167 6.85 -24.72 11.99
N VAL A 168 5.90 -24.79 12.91
CA VAL A 168 4.50 -24.44 12.64
C VAL A 168 4.37 -22.93 12.66
N HIS A 169 4.15 -22.32 11.50
CA HIS A 169 3.98 -20.87 11.38
C HIS A 169 2.60 -20.41 11.87
N THR A 170 2.56 -19.33 12.64
CA THR A 170 1.29 -18.75 13.11
C THR A 170 0.57 -18.02 11.96
N ASN A 171 -0.74 -17.81 12.09
CA ASN A 171 -1.48 -17.04 11.08
C ASN A 171 -0.99 -15.58 11.02
N GLU A 172 -0.57 -15.00 12.14
CA GLU A 172 0.02 -13.66 12.18
C GLU A 172 1.34 -13.58 11.40
N GLU A 173 2.20 -14.59 11.53
CA GLU A 173 3.45 -14.68 10.76
C GLU A 173 3.16 -14.76 9.25
N ILE A 174 2.15 -15.56 8.86
CA ILE A 174 1.75 -15.71 7.45
C ILE A 174 1.19 -14.40 6.89
N ARG A 175 0.30 -13.71 7.63
CA ARG A 175 -0.23 -12.40 7.21
C ARG A 175 0.89 -11.37 7.05
N ALA A 176 1.83 -11.32 7.99
CA ALA A 176 2.97 -10.40 7.92
C ALA A 176 3.85 -10.69 6.68
N LEU A 177 4.12 -11.97 6.40
CA LEU A 177 4.88 -12.37 5.21
C LEU A 177 4.17 -11.97 3.91
N LEU A 178 2.85 -12.17 3.83
CA LEU A 178 2.03 -11.74 2.69
C LEU A 178 2.01 -10.22 2.55
N GLY A 179 1.95 -9.49 3.65
CA GLY A 179 1.98 -8.02 3.66
C GLY A 179 3.28 -7.46 3.14
N LEU A 180 4.41 -8.03 3.57
CA LEU A 180 5.72 -7.65 3.03
C LEU A 180 5.77 -7.92 1.52
N SER A 181 5.31 -9.10 1.10
CA SER A 181 5.34 -9.46 -0.31
C SER A 181 4.42 -8.58 -1.17
N TRP A 182 3.25 -8.19 -0.65
CA TRP A 182 2.32 -7.28 -1.32
C TRP A 182 2.90 -5.86 -1.44
N LEU A 183 3.50 -5.33 -0.37
CA LEU A 183 4.21 -4.05 -0.39
C LEU A 183 5.34 -4.08 -1.42
N THR A 184 6.28 -5.01 -1.29
CA THR A 184 7.42 -5.10 -2.20
C THR A 184 6.97 -5.25 -3.65
N SER A 185 6.02 -6.15 -3.95
CA SER A 185 5.53 -6.34 -5.32
C SER A 185 4.87 -5.08 -5.89
N THR A 186 4.06 -4.37 -5.09
CA THR A 186 3.40 -3.14 -5.56
C THR A 186 4.44 -2.08 -5.89
N PHE A 187 5.42 -1.85 -5.03
CA PHE A 187 6.48 -0.87 -5.25
C PHE A 187 7.41 -1.24 -6.42
N SER A 188 7.76 -2.52 -6.56
CA SER A 188 8.58 -3.01 -7.68
C SER A 188 7.96 -2.73 -9.04
N ASN A 189 6.63 -2.74 -9.11
CA ASN A 189 5.93 -2.53 -10.36
C ASN A 189 5.70 -1.05 -10.71
N THR A 190 5.70 -0.16 -9.71
CA THR A 190 5.39 1.26 -9.91
C THR A 190 6.59 2.19 -9.88
N ILE A 191 7.59 1.92 -9.05
CA ILE A 191 8.68 2.86 -8.75
C ILE A 191 10.01 2.32 -9.27
N GLN A 192 10.48 1.22 -8.70
CA GLN A 192 11.80 0.68 -8.97
C GLN A 192 11.81 -0.79 -8.62
N ASP A 193 12.47 -1.64 -9.42
CA ASP A 193 12.60 -3.06 -9.11
C ASP A 193 13.25 -3.25 -7.73
N ILE A 194 12.55 -3.96 -6.86
CA ILE A 194 13.03 -4.32 -5.52
C ILE A 194 13.12 -5.83 -5.54
N SER A 195 14.33 -6.36 -5.39
CA SER A 195 14.56 -7.79 -5.26
C SER A 195 13.77 -8.33 -4.06
N GLY A 196 12.62 -8.95 -4.35
CA GLY A 196 11.66 -9.40 -3.36
C GLY A 196 11.71 -10.89 -3.08
N LEU A 197 10.86 -11.32 -2.14
CA LEU A 197 10.59 -12.72 -1.85
C LEU A 197 9.86 -13.39 -3.04
N ASN A 198 10.04 -14.72 -3.21
CA ASN A 198 9.29 -15.50 -4.21
C ASN A 198 7.81 -15.60 -3.80
N LEU A 199 7.02 -14.61 -4.26
CA LEU A 199 5.63 -14.41 -3.87
C LEU A 199 4.72 -15.61 -4.17
N THR A 200 4.98 -16.36 -5.25
CA THR A 200 4.10 -17.45 -5.72
C THR A 200 3.85 -18.50 -4.64
N MET A 201 4.89 -18.99 -3.97
CA MET A 201 4.78 -20.06 -2.96
C MET A 201 4.19 -19.58 -1.63
N VAL A 202 4.46 -18.33 -1.22
CA VAL A 202 3.88 -17.76 0.02
C VAL A 202 2.36 -17.66 -0.10
N ALA A 203 1.93 -17.18 -1.26
CA ALA A 203 0.55 -16.82 -1.51
C ALA A 203 -0.39 -18.01 -1.57
N ASP A 204 0.00 -19.11 -2.20
CA ASP A 204 -0.81 -20.34 -2.25
C ASP A 204 -1.02 -20.92 -0.85
N PHE A 205 0.03 -20.94 -0.03
CA PHE A 205 -0.03 -21.39 1.36
C PHE A 205 -0.94 -20.50 2.21
N GLY A 206 -0.81 -19.18 2.08
CA GLY A 206 -1.64 -18.20 2.77
C GLY A 206 -3.13 -18.30 2.40
N CYS A 207 -3.43 -18.45 1.10
CA CYS A 207 -4.80 -18.55 0.59
C CYS A 207 -5.56 -19.76 1.12
N GLN A 208 -4.85 -20.87 1.39
CA GLN A 208 -5.44 -22.10 1.94
C GLN A 208 -5.64 -22.03 3.46
N ARG A 209 -4.78 -21.30 4.18
CA ARG A 209 -4.73 -21.34 5.65
C ARG A 209 -5.49 -20.21 6.36
N LEU A 210 -5.57 -19.01 5.78
CA LEU A 210 -6.13 -17.83 6.45
C LEU A 210 -7.66 -17.75 6.33
N ARG A 211 -8.38 -17.91 7.45
CA ARG A 211 -9.84 -17.77 7.56
C ARG A 211 -10.30 -17.24 8.94
N GLU A 212 -9.41 -16.55 9.65
CA GLU A 212 -9.61 -16.15 11.05
C GLU A 212 -10.30 -14.78 11.17
N PHE A 213 -10.01 -13.86 10.25
CA PHE A 213 -10.62 -12.52 10.23
C PHE A 213 -11.51 -12.36 8.99
N PRO A 214 -12.60 -11.59 9.07
CA PRO A 214 -13.40 -11.22 7.89
C PRO A 214 -12.56 -10.55 6.79
N SER A 215 -11.52 -9.82 7.18
CA SER A 215 -10.58 -9.16 6.26
C SER A 215 -9.66 -10.14 5.51
N ASP A 216 -9.56 -11.41 5.94
CA ASP A 216 -8.74 -12.41 5.25
C ASP A 216 -9.25 -12.66 3.82
N ALA A 217 -10.56 -12.56 3.58
CA ALA A 217 -11.13 -12.69 2.24
C ALA A 217 -10.59 -11.61 1.28
N TYR A 218 -10.46 -10.37 1.76
CA TYR A 218 -9.91 -9.26 0.98
C TYR A 218 -8.40 -9.42 0.78
N LEU A 219 -7.67 -9.78 1.84
CA LEU A 219 -6.23 -10.06 1.80
C LEU A 219 -5.88 -11.11 0.73
N ILE A 220 -6.67 -12.18 0.63
CA ILE A 220 -6.46 -13.27 -0.32
C ILE A 220 -6.57 -12.77 -1.76
N GLN A 221 -7.58 -11.96 -2.06
CA GLN A 221 -7.74 -11.39 -3.39
C GLN A 221 -6.58 -10.45 -3.77
N LEU A 222 -6.14 -9.59 -2.85
CA LEU A 222 -4.96 -8.75 -3.06
C LEU A 222 -3.70 -9.59 -3.32
N THR A 223 -3.55 -10.69 -2.60
CA THR A 223 -2.42 -11.62 -2.75
C THR A 223 -2.44 -12.30 -4.12
N GLN A 224 -3.60 -12.77 -4.59
CA GLN A 224 -3.76 -13.41 -5.91
C GLN A 224 -3.43 -12.44 -7.05
N ILE A 225 -3.84 -11.18 -6.93
CA ILE A 225 -3.48 -10.13 -7.89
C ILE A 225 -1.96 -9.98 -7.96
N GLN A 226 -1.27 -9.92 -6.81
CA GLN A 226 0.18 -9.75 -6.79
C GLN A 226 0.92 -10.99 -7.29
N GLN A 227 0.41 -12.22 -7.11
CA GLN A 227 1.01 -13.44 -7.67
C GLN A 227 1.15 -13.33 -9.20
N LEU A 228 0.06 -12.95 -9.89
CA LEU A 228 0.11 -12.74 -11.34
C LEU A 228 0.99 -11.55 -11.73
N ALA A 229 1.05 -10.51 -10.90
CA ALA A 229 1.96 -9.38 -11.12
C ALA A 229 3.43 -9.83 -11.08
N SER A 230 3.77 -10.76 -10.17
CA SER A 230 5.09 -11.36 -10.09
C SER A 230 5.43 -12.22 -11.30
N SER A 231 4.50 -13.05 -11.77
CA SER A 231 4.68 -13.83 -13.01
C SER A 231 4.87 -12.93 -14.23
N THR A 232 4.11 -11.84 -14.30
CA THR A 232 4.23 -10.81 -15.35
C THR A 232 5.63 -10.19 -15.34
N ARG A 233 6.12 -9.79 -14.16
CA ARG A 233 7.48 -9.23 -14.00
C ARG A 233 8.57 -10.23 -14.39
N SER A 234 8.44 -11.49 -13.99
CA SER A 234 9.40 -12.54 -14.35
C SER A 234 9.50 -12.76 -15.85
N ILE A 235 8.35 -12.75 -16.55
CA ILE A 235 8.32 -12.85 -18.02
C ILE A 235 8.96 -11.60 -18.65
N TYR A 236 8.65 -10.40 -18.16
CA TYR A 236 9.27 -9.18 -18.68
C TYR A 236 10.77 -9.13 -18.50
N ARG A 237 11.25 -9.52 -17.33
CA ARG A 237 12.67 -9.63 -17.07
C ARG A 237 13.32 -10.62 -18.04
N GLY A 238 12.70 -11.77 -18.28
CA GLY A 238 13.17 -12.73 -19.28
C GLY A 238 13.23 -12.18 -20.71
N ILE A 239 12.25 -11.36 -21.11
CA ILE A 239 12.21 -10.71 -22.44
C ILE A 239 13.34 -9.67 -22.58
N LEU A 240 13.63 -8.92 -21.52
CA LEU A 240 14.62 -7.84 -21.54
C LEU A 240 16.06 -8.33 -21.36
N GLU A 241 16.29 -9.36 -20.53
CA GLU A 241 17.64 -9.86 -20.19
C GLU A 241 18.17 -10.89 -21.20
N LEU A 242 17.30 -11.66 -21.85
CA LEU A 242 17.67 -12.68 -22.82
C LEU A 242 16.96 -12.42 -24.16
N PRO A 243 17.63 -12.53 -25.32
CA PRO A 243 16.97 -12.41 -26.62
C PRO A 243 15.95 -13.53 -26.81
N MET A 244 14.69 -13.26 -26.47
CA MET A 244 13.58 -14.18 -26.68
C MET A 244 12.97 -13.90 -28.06
N PRO A 245 12.66 -14.91 -28.88
CA PRO A 245 11.93 -14.70 -30.12
C PRO A 245 10.61 -13.95 -29.89
N GLN A 246 10.31 -12.96 -30.74
CA GLN A 246 9.12 -12.09 -30.57
C GLN A 246 7.80 -12.89 -30.50
N VAL A 247 7.73 -14.03 -31.20
CA VAL A 247 6.59 -14.95 -31.18
C VAL A 247 6.39 -15.58 -29.80
N GLU A 248 7.47 -16.01 -29.15
CA GLU A 248 7.43 -16.61 -27.81
C GLU A 248 7.03 -15.56 -26.76
N ALA A 249 7.58 -14.36 -26.84
CA ALA A 249 7.21 -13.24 -25.97
C ALA A 249 5.71 -12.91 -26.11
N THR A 250 5.21 -12.82 -27.34
CA THR A 250 3.79 -12.53 -27.62
C THR A 250 2.87 -13.63 -27.10
N ALA A 251 3.26 -14.90 -27.26
CA ALA A 251 2.50 -16.04 -26.74
C ALA A 251 2.48 -16.05 -25.21
N ALA A 252 3.61 -15.77 -24.55
CA ALA A 252 3.71 -15.68 -23.10
C ALA A 252 2.83 -14.55 -22.54
N ILE A 253 2.86 -13.36 -23.15
CA ILE A 253 2.01 -12.22 -22.78
C ILE A 253 0.53 -12.56 -22.96
N SER A 254 0.17 -13.23 -24.06
CA SER A 254 -1.23 -13.61 -24.34
C SER A 254 -1.76 -14.66 -23.35
N SER A 255 -0.92 -15.62 -22.96
CA SER A 255 -1.24 -16.61 -21.92
C SER A 255 -1.43 -15.95 -20.54
N LEU A 256 -0.54 -15.01 -20.17
CA LEU A 256 -0.70 -14.19 -18.97
C LEU A 256 -1.98 -13.37 -19.01
N ASN A 257 -2.29 -12.74 -20.16
CA ASN A 257 -3.52 -11.98 -20.33
C ASN A 257 -4.77 -12.83 -20.06
N ALA A 258 -4.81 -14.06 -20.58
CA ALA A 258 -5.91 -14.99 -20.28
C ALA A 258 -6.02 -15.26 -18.78
N SER A 259 -4.89 -15.49 -18.10
CA SER A 259 -4.85 -15.72 -16.64
C SER A 259 -5.31 -14.51 -15.83
N VAL A 260 -4.94 -13.29 -16.26
CA VAL A 260 -5.38 -12.03 -15.66
C VAL A 260 -6.89 -11.85 -15.81
N LYS A 261 -7.44 -12.07 -17.01
CA LYS A 261 -8.90 -11.95 -17.24
C LYS A 261 -9.69 -12.97 -16.44
N ASP A 262 -9.21 -14.22 -16.38
CA ASP A 262 -9.80 -15.28 -15.58
C ASP A 262 -9.78 -14.95 -14.08
N LEU A 263 -8.69 -14.38 -13.56
CA LEU A 263 -8.67 -13.83 -12.19
C LEU A 263 -9.73 -12.73 -12.01
N GLY A 264 -9.83 -11.78 -12.94
CA GLY A 264 -10.77 -10.66 -12.87
C GLY A 264 -12.25 -11.07 -12.81
N ILE A 265 -12.58 -12.26 -13.35
CA ILE A 265 -13.92 -12.88 -13.26
C ILE A 265 -14.15 -13.46 -11.85
N ARG A 266 -13.12 -14.06 -11.24
CA ARG A 266 -13.21 -14.68 -9.91
C ARG A 266 -13.18 -13.70 -8.74
N LEU A 267 -12.73 -12.46 -8.96
CA LEU A 267 -12.66 -11.47 -7.90
C LEU A 267 -14.06 -11.15 -7.35
N ASP A 268 -14.24 -11.33 -6.04
CA ASP A 268 -15.46 -11.01 -5.33
C ASP A 268 -15.50 -9.51 -4.98
N ARG A 269 -16.29 -8.77 -5.77
CA ARG A 269 -16.54 -7.33 -5.59
C ARG A 269 -17.64 -7.03 -4.58
N SER A 270 -18.21 -8.03 -3.91
CA SER A 270 -19.14 -7.82 -2.80
C SER A 270 -18.43 -7.50 -1.48
N LEU A 271 -17.12 -7.74 -1.41
CA LEU A 271 -16.31 -7.41 -0.25
C LEU A 271 -16.24 -5.89 0.00
N PRO A 272 -15.96 -5.47 1.25
CA PRO A 272 -15.71 -4.07 1.56
C PRO A 272 -14.64 -3.45 0.65
N HIS A 273 -14.91 -2.24 0.15
CA HIS A 273 -14.01 -1.44 -0.71
C HIS A 273 -13.76 -1.98 -2.13
N PRO A 274 -14.83 -2.22 -2.92
CA PRO A 274 -14.71 -2.74 -4.28
C PRO A 274 -13.89 -1.83 -5.22
N GLN A 275 -13.87 -0.52 -4.96
CA GLN A 275 -13.09 0.44 -5.74
C GLN A 275 -11.59 0.17 -5.62
N LEU A 276 -11.09 -0.07 -4.40
CA LEU A 276 -9.66 -0.31 -4.13
C LEU A 276 -9.20 -1.67 -4.66
N LEU A 277 -10.08 -2.67 -4.60
CA LEU A 277 -9.82 -3.96 -5.23
C LEU A 277 -9.72 -3.82 -6.75
N THR A 278 -10.65 -3.07 -7.35
CA THR A 278 -10.65 -2.79 -8.79
C THR A 278 -9.41 -2.03 -9.21
N MET A 279 -8.99 -1.01 -8.44
CA MET A 279 -7.72 -0.32 -8.66
C MET A 279 -6.52 -1.27 -8.64
N SER A 280 -6.46 -2.19 -7.66
CA SER A 280 -5.38 -3.16 -7.56
C SER A 280 -5.35 -4.12 -8.76
N TYR A 281 -6.51 -4.56 -9.23
CA TYR A 281 -6.64 -5.41 -10.42
C TYR A 281 -6.25 -4.65 -11.71
N CYS A 282 -6.76 -3.43 -11.92
CA CYS A 282 -6.37 -2.60 -13.06
C CYS A 282 -4.89 -2.23 -13.01
N SER A 283 -4.29 -2.13 -11.81
CA SER A 283 -2.86 -1.94 -11.68
C SER A 283 -2.06 -3.13 -12.23
N LEU A 284 -2.53 -4.37 -12.02
CA LEU A 284 -1.98 -5.57 -12.66
C LEU A 284 -2.11 -5.51 -14.18
N GLU A 285 -3.27 -5.10 -14.70
CA GLU A 285 -3.48 -4.92 -16.14
C GLU A 285 -2.54 -3.86 -16.72
N VAL A 286 -2.33 -2.74 -16.03
CA VAL A 286 -1.36 -1.72 -16.43
C VAL A 286 0.05 -2.31 -16.51
N TYR A 287 0.46 -3.13 -15.54
CA TYR A 287 1.78 -3.78 -15.59
C TYR A 287 1.90 -4.75 -16.76
N LEU A 288 0.85 -5.53 -17.01
CA LEU A 288 0.80 -6.44 -18.15
C LEU A 288 0.83 -5.69 -19.49
N TYR A 289 0.12 -4.59 -19.66
CA TYR A 289 0.04 -3.93 -20.97
C TYR A 289 1.13 -2.86 -21.18
N LYS A 290 1.91 -2.51 -20.14
CA LYS A 290 2.98 -1.50 -20.21
C LYS A 290 4.01 -1.81 -21.30
N VAL A 291 4.27 -3.09 -21.60
CA VAL A 291 5.23 -3.51 -22.63
C VAL A 291 4.89 -3.00 -24.03
N SER A 292 3.61 -2.65 -24.27
CA SER A 292 3.17 -2.03 -25.51
C SER A 292 3.75 -0.64 -25.72
N LEU A 293 4.16 0.05 -24.65
CA LEU A 293 4.91 1.30 -24.74
C LEU A 293 6.32 1.10 -25.30
N ASP A 294 6.87 -0.11 -25.17
CA ASP A 294 8.19 -0.50 -25.69
C ASP A 294 8.08 -1.15 -27.08
N GLY A 295 6.90 -1.09 -27.71
CA GLY A 295 6.64 -1.62 -29.07
C GLY A 295 6.29 -3.10 -29.13
N ILE A 296 6.21 -3.80 -27.98
CA ILE A 296 5.86 -5.22 -27.92
C ILE A 296 4.34 -5.35 -27.77
N CYS A 297 3.67 -6.07 -28.68
CA CYS A 297 2.21 -6.23 -28.68
C CYS A 297 1.47 -4.86 -28.62
N PRO A 298 1.63 -3.98 -29.63
CA PRO A 298 1.05 -2.63 -29.62
C PRO A 298 -0.48 -2.62 -29.53
N ASP A 299 -1.14 -3.72 -29.90
CA ASP A 299 -2.59 -3.89 -29.83
C ASP A 299 -3.16 -3.76 -28.41
N TYR A 300 -2.33 -3.86 -27.37
CA TYR A 300 -2.78 -3.63 -25.99
C TYR A 300 -2.76 -2.17 -25.54
N ILE A 301 -2.34 -1.19 -26.37
CA ILE A 301 -2.37 0.24 -26.01
C ILE A 301 -3.77 0.71 -25.55
N PRO A 302 -4.90 0.37 -26.23
CA PRO A 302 -6.22 0.75 -25.76
C PRO A 302 -6.58 0.12 -24.41
N SER A 303 -6.18 -1.14 -24.19
CA SER A 303 -6.38 -1.85 -22.92
C SER A 303 -5.56 -1.24 -21.79
N LEU A 304 -4.32 -0.82 -22.09
CA LEU A 304 -3.45 -0.09 -21.16
C LEU A 304 -4.09 1.25 -20.75
N PHE A 305 -4.60 2.01 -21.72
CA PHE A 305 -5.31 3.26 -21.45
C PHE A 305 -6.54 3.01 -20.57
N THR A 306 -7.37 2.04 -20.94
CA THR A 306 -8.61 1.69 -20.23
C THR A 306 -8.33 1.29 -18.78
N ALA A 307 -7.32 0.45 -18.55
CA ALA A 307 -6.94 0.05 -17.19
C ALA A 307 -6.44 1.26 -16.37
N ALA A 308 -5.59 2.10 -16.95
CA ALA A 308 -5.03 3.26 -16.25
C ALA A 308 -6.10 4.32 -15.95
N ILE A 309 -7.01 4.62 -16.88
CA ILE A 309 -8.09 5.61 -16.65
C ILE A 309 -9.10 5.08 -15.61
N THR A 310 -9.34 3.76 -15.59
CA THR A 310 -10.21 3.13 -14.59
C THR A 310 -9.64 3.32 -13.17
N ILE A 311 -8.32 3.22 -12.96
CA ILE A 311 -7.70 3.50 -11.65
C ILE A 311 -8.02 4.92 -11.18
N VAL A 312 -7.89 5.92 -12.07
CA VAL A 312 -8.17 7.33 -11.75
C VAL A 312 -9.65 7.54 -11.40
N ASN A 313 -10.55 6.90 -12.15
CA ASN A 313 -12.00 7.01 -11.95
C ASN A 313 -12.43 6.31 -10.65
N GLU A 314 -11.94 5.10 -10.38
CA GLU A 314 -12.24 4.36 -9.15
C GLU A 314 -11.74 5.10 -7.91
N PHE A 315 -10.52 5.64 -7.95
CA PHE A 315 -10.03 6.51 -6.87
C PHE A 315 -10.93 7.72 -6.67
N SER A 316 -11.40 8.32 -7.76
CA SER A 316 -12.33 9.46 -7.72
C SER A 316 -13.70 9.10 -7.12
N ASN A 317 -14.06 7.81 -7.10
CA ASN A 317 -15.29 7.29 -6.51
C ASN A 317 -15.13 6.84 -5.05
N VAL A 318 -13.91 6.72 -4.52
CA VAL A 318 -13.66 6.41 -3.11
C VAL A 318 -14.30 7.49 -2.22
N ARG A 319 -14.94 7.12 -1.10
CA ARG A 319 -15.53 8.11 -0.19
C ARG A 319 -14.48 9.08 0.34
N ASP A 320 -14.82 10.35 0.40
CA ASP A 320 -13.89 11.41 0.82
C ASP A 320 -13.33 11.17 2.23
N SER A 321 -14.16 10.66 3.15
CA SER A 321 -13.75 10.34 4.53
C SER A 321 -12.75 9.18 4.62
N VAL A 322 -12.64 8.35 3.57
CA VAL A 322 -11.74 7.19 3.53
C VAL A 322 -10.35 7.58 3.04
N ILE A 323 -10.26 8.57 2.15
CA ILE A 323 -9.02 8.96 1.48
C ILE A 323 -7.86 9.22 2.46
N PRO A 324 -8.06 9.90 3.61
CA PRO A 324 -6.97 10.15 4.54
C PRO A 324 -6.39 8.90 5.21
N PHE A 325 -7.16 7.82 5.26
CA PHE A 325 -6.75 6.57 5.90
C PHE A 325 -6.18 5.54 4.91
N LEU A 326 -6.12 5.88 3.62
CA LEU A 326 -5.63 4.97 2.59
C LEU A 326 -4.12 4.71 2.72
N PRO A 327 -3.69 3.44 2.67
CA PRO A 327 -2.28 3.08 2.54
C PRO A 327 -1.62 3.73 1.31
N TYR A 328 -0.32 4.05 1.45
CA TYR A 328 0.51 4.63 0.39
C TYR A 328 0.47 3.86 -0.95
N PRO A 329 0.42 2.52 -0.98
CA PRO A 329 0.37 1.77 -2.24
C PRO A 329 -0.75 2.19 -3.20
N PHE A 330 -1.93 2.60 -2.70
CA PHE A 330 -3.03 3.06 -3.56
C PHE A 330 -2.73 4.41 -4.20
N TRP A 331 -2.05 5.30 -3.48
CA TRP A 331 -1.57 6.58 -4.02
C TRP A 331 -0.49 6.39 -5.08
N ILE A 332 0.41 5.43 -4.87
CA ILE A 332 1.44 5.11 -5.85
C ILE A 332 0.82 4.51 -7.11
N GLN A 333 -0.16 3.62 -6.99
CA GLN A 333 -0.91 3.07 -8.13
C GLN A 333 -1.60 4.19 -8.92
N LEU A 334 -2.23 5.14 -8.24
CA LEU A 334 -2.84 6.32 -8.86
C LEU A 334 -1.81 7.17 -9.62
N GLY A 335 -0.70 7.51 -8.98
CA GLY A 335 0.38 8.28 -9.61
C GLY A 335 0.96 7.57 -10.84
N HIS A 336 1.21 6.25 -10.74
CA HIS A 336 1.68 5.45 -11.87
C HIS A 336 0.67 5.44 -13.01
N ALA A 337 -0.64 5.32 -12.74
CA ALA A 337 -1.67 5.37 -13.76
C ALA A 337 -1.69 6.71 -14.53
N ILE A 338 -1.58 7.84 -13.82
CA ILE A 338 -1.51 9.18 -14.41
C ILE A 338 -0.29 9.33 -15.32
N LEU A 339 0.87 8.80 -14.90
CA LEU A 339 2.09 8.79 -15.71
C LEU A 339 1.93 7.94 -16.98
N ILE A 340 1.33 6.76 -16.86
CA ILE A 340 1.05 5.87 -18.00
C ILE A 340 0.10 6.54 -19.01
N LEU A 341 -0.99 7.15 -18.55
CA LEU A 341 -1.94 7.88 -19.40
C LEU A 341 -1.23 9.03 -20.15
N SER A 342 -0.38 9.77 -19.45
CA SER A 342 0.42 10.85 -20.04
C SER A 342 1.37 10.32 -21.13
N ARG A 343 2.02 9.17 -20.90
CA ARG A 343 2.89 8.52 -21.89
C ARG A 343 2.11 8.01 -23.10
N VAL A 344 0.98 7.33 -22.90
CA VAL A 344 0.13 6.84 -24.01
C VAL A 344 -0.29 7.98 -24.92
N LEU A 345 -0.74 9.10 -24.36
CA LEU A 345 -1.18 10.28 -25.11
C LEU A 345 -0.05 11.06 -25.79
N ALA A 346 1.21 10.77 -25.47
CA ALA A 346 2.37 11.35 -26.14
C ALA A 346 2.78 10.57 -27.41
N MET A 347 2.31 9.32 -27.58
CA MET A 347 2.76 8.45 -28.68
C MET A 347 2.07 8.71 -30.02
N GLY A 348 0.92 9.39 -30.09
CA GLY A 348 0.13 9.44 -31.32
C GLY A 348 -0.73 10.67 -31.53
N HIS A 349 -0.98 10.95 -32.81
CA HIS A 349 -1.85 12.02 -33.32
C HIS A 349 -3.16 11.49 -33.95
N ASP A 350 -3.39 10.17 -33.90
CA ASP A 350 -4.60 9.53 -34.43
C ASP A 350 -5.88 10.06 -33.72
N PRO A 351 -7.01 10.23 -34.42
CA PRO A 351 -8.29 10.60 -33.83
C PRO A 351 -8.68 9.81 -32.57
N MET A 352 -8.31 8.53 -32.43
CA MET A 352 -8.52 7.76 -31.21
C MET A 352 -7.86 8.42 -29.97
N PHE A 353 -6.66 9.00 -30.10
CA PHE A 353 -5.99 9.70 -29.00
C PHE A 353 -6.67 11.02 -28.62
N SER A 354 -7.49 11.59 -29.51
CA SER A 354 -8.25 12.80 -29.20
C SER A 354 -9.38 12.52 -28.21
N LEU A 355 -10.10 11.40 -28.37
CA LEU A 355 -11.11 10.95 -27.41
C LEU A 355 -10.47 10.59 -26.06
N HIS A 356 -9.43 9.76 -26.08
CA HIS A 356 -8.68 9.41 -24.88
C HIS A 356 -8.12 10.63 -24.13
N ARG A 357 -7.67 11.67 -24.87
CA ARG A 357 -7.21 12.93 -24.27
C ARG A 357 -8.34 13.67 -23.56
N PHE A 358 -9.54 13.68 -24.14
CA PHE A 358 -10.71 14.30 -23.53
C PHE A 358 -11.14 13.54 -22.26
N GLU A 359 -11.21 12.21 -22.32
CA GLU A 359 -11.53 11.36 -21.18
C GLU A 359 -10.53 11.55 -20.03
N PHE A 360 -9.22 11.52 -20.33
CA PHE A 360 -8.19 11.73 -19.32
C PHE A 360 -8.27 13.12 -18.70
N GLN A 361 -8.53 14.16 -19.51
CA GLN A 361 -8.69 15.51 -18.99
C GLN A 361 -9.88 15.60 -18.03
N GLY A 362 -11.02 15.01 -18.38
CA GLY A 362 -12.21 14.97 -17.50
C GLY A 362 -11.93 14.24 -16.19
N ALA A 363 -11.26 13.09 -16.25
CA ALA A 363 -10.89 12.32 -15.05
C ALA A 363 -9.91 13.09 -14.16
N LEU A 364 -8.91 13.77 -14.72
CA LEU A 364 -7.99 14.64 -13.97
C LEU A 364 -8.73 15.80 -13.30
N GLU A 365 -9.64 16.46 -14.01
CA GLU A 365 -10.44 17.55 -13.44
C GLU A 365 -11.29 17.05 -12.27
N GLN A 366 -11.97 15.92 -12.41
CA GLN A 366 -12.76 15.31 -11.33
C GLN A 366 -11.88 14.96 -10.12
N LEU A 367 -10.71 14.36 -10.36
CA LEU A 367 -9.76 14.00 -9.31
C LEU A 367 -9.23 15.25 -8.58
N MET A 368 -8.87 16.32 -9.30
CA MET A 368 -8.41 17.58 -8.72
C MET A 368 -9.48 18.17 -7.78
N HIS A 369 -10.73 18.31 -8.26
CA HIS A 369 -11.82 18.83 -7.43
C HIS A 369 -12.06 17.98 -6.19
N LYS A 370 -11.93 16.64 -6.33
CA LYS A 370 -12.06 15.72 -5.20
C LYS A 370 -10.96 15.94 -4.17
N LEU A 371 -9.69 15.97 -4.59
CA LEU A 371 -8.57 16.17 -3.68
C LEU A 371 -8.64 17.55 -3.00
N GLU A 372 -8.95 18.61 -3.74
CA GLU A 372 -9.18 19.94 -3.17
C GLU A 372 -10.28 19.92 -2.11
N ARG A 373 -11.37 19.19 -2.36
CA ARG A 373 -12.46 19.02 -1.40
C ARG A 373 -11.99 18.30 -0.14
N VAL A 374 -11.28 17.18 -0.28
CA VAL A 374 -10.72 16.41 0.87
C VAL A 374 -9.76 17.27 1.68
N ILE A 375 -8.84 17.96 1.01
CA ILE A 375 -7.86 18.87 1.64
C ILE A 375 -8.55 20.00 2.39
N ARG A 376 -9.58 20.61 1.79
CA ARG A 376 -10.34 21.70 2.41
C ARG A 376 -11.08 21.22 3.67
N HIS A 377 -11.77 20.10 3.60
CA HIS A 377 -12.44 19.52 4.77
C HIS A 377 -11.44 19.18 5.88
N GLY A 378 -10.28 18.60 5.54
CA GLY A 378 -9.22 18.35 6.52
C GLY A 378 -8.71 19.64 7.19
N LYS A 379 -8.52 20.71 6.42
CA LYS A 379 -8.11 22.03 6.95
C LYS A 379 -9.19 22.73 7.77
N GLU A 380 -10.46 22.60 7.38
CA GLU A 380 -11.59 23.18 8.12
C GLU A 380 -11.81 22.47 9.44
N GLU A 381 -11.69 21.14 9.47
CA GLU A 381 -11.73 20.37 10.71
C GLU A 381 -10.53 20.71 11.60
N ALA A 382 -9.34 20.86 11.01
CA ALA A 382 -8.16 21.31 11.74
C ALA A 382 -8.33 22.68 12.39
N ARG A 383 -8.95 23.63 11.68
CA ARG A 383 -9.27 24.96 12.22
C ARG A 383 -10.35 24.92 13.28
N ARG A 384 -11.45 24.17 13.08
CA ARG A 384 -12.52 24.03 14.07
C ARG A 384 -11.99 23.48 15.39
N LEU A 385 -11.10 22.49 15.34
CA LEU A 385 -10.49 21.92 16.53
C LEU A 385 -9.52 22.91 17.19
N ALA A 386 -8.75 23.69 16.42
CA ALA A 386 -7.95 24.79 16.98
C ALA A 386 -8.80 25.89 17.63
N ASP A 387 -9.96 26.22 17.03
CA ASP A 387 -10.91 27.19 17.57
C ASP A 387 -11.59 26.66 18.85
N ILE A 388 -11.94 25.36 18.89
CA ILE A 388 -12.49 24.71 20.09
C ILE A 388 -11.44 24.63 21.21
N CYS A 389 -10.19 24.26 20.91
CA CYS A 389 -9.10 24.28 21.89
C CYS A 389 -8.82 25.68 22.43
N SER A 390 -8.84 26.71 21.58
CA SER A 390 -8.68 28.10 22.02
C SER A 390 -9.90 28.66 22.79
N MET A 391 -11.10 28.11 22.57
CA MET A 391 -12.28 28.39 23.39
C MET A 391 -12.25 27.66 24.74
N VAL A 392 -11.70 26.45 24.81
CA VAL A 392 -11.52 25.69 26.06
C VAL A 392 -10.42 26.31 26.94
N GLU A 393 -9.41 26.96 26.35
CA GLU A 393 -8.41 27.77 27.07
C GLU A 393 -8.97 29.09 27.64
N LEU A 394 -10.23 29.46 27.35
CA LEU A 394 -10.89 30.66 27.88
C LEU A 394 -11.90 30.39 29.00
N GLU A 395 -12.12 29.13 29.41
CA GLU A 395 -13.08 28.77 30.49
C GLU A 395 -12.53 27.90 31.63
N GLN A 396 -11.20 27.86 31.84
CA GLN A 396 -10.63 27.39 33.11
C GLN A 396 -10.02 28.53 33.91
N TRP A 397 -10.81 28.98 34.88
CA TRP A 397 -10.48 29.85 35.99
C TRP A 397 -9.12 29.54 36.64
N TYR A 398 -8.26 30.55 36.71
CA TYR A 398 -7.80 31.12 38.00
C TYR A 398 -7.59 32.63 37.84
N THR A 399 -8.72 33.35 37.78
CA THR A 399 -8.83 34.64 38.48
C THR A 399 -9.53 34.36 39.80
N GLY A 400 -8.91 34.75 40.92
CA GLY A 400 -9.48 34.59 42.25
C GLY A 400 -8.41 34.60 43.33
N ASN A 401 -8.19 35.79 43.89
CA ASN A 401 -7.39 36.15 45.07
C ASN A 401 -7.23 35.08 46.16
#